data_AF-A0A0N5A6T7-F1
#
_entry.id   AF-A0A0N5A6T7-F1
#
_cell.length_a   1.000
_cell.length_b   1.000
_cell.length_c   1.000
_cell.angle_alpha   90.00
_cell.angle_beta   90.00
_cell.angle_gamma   90.00
#
_symmetry.space_group_name_H-M   'P 1'
#
loop_
_entity.id
_entity.type
_entity.pdbx_description
1 polymer ?
#
loop_
_entity_poly.entity_id
_entity_poly.type
_entity_poly.pdbx_seq_one_letter_code
_entity_poly.pdbx_strand_id
1 'polypeptide(L)'
;MNLQVHKDLIALSNAKVKNIDKMNDGAKRVNYESTMHMSSYLVALVARDFEYIEGTTINGTTRVRVYTVKGHAKRGTFGLEGGIAVVNYLSKYLNMKYPLTKMGMLSAPVFEYGAMENTELLIYNRHTLLFGAITTDIRGKMKGIALIVAHEVAHQLFGNMISMDWWNQLWLKEGFSSYF
;
A
#
# COMPACT_ATOMS: atom_id res chain seq x y z
N MET A 1 16.60 -7.31 -3.48
CA MET A 1 16.07 -7.05 -4.84
C MET A 1 16.54 -5.68 -5.32
N ASN A 2 16.67 -5.44 -6.62
CA ASN A 2 16.97 -4.12 -7.18
C ASN A 2 16.15 -3.86 -8.45
N LEU A 3 15.98 -2.57 -8.80
CA LEU A 3 15.30 -2.15 -10.02
C LEU A 3 16.13 -1.03 -10.70
N GLN A 4 16.51 -1.24 -11.97
CA GLN A 4 17.17 -0.22 -12.78
C GLN A 4 16.12 0.51 -13.62
N VAL A 5 16.05 1.84 -13.47
CA VAL A 5 15.02 2.70 -14.09
C VAL A 5 15.64 3.99 -14.58
N HIS A 6 14.95 4.69 -15.49
CA HIS A 6 15.34 6.04 -15.89
C HIS A 6 15.45 6.97 -14.66
N LYS A 7 16.44 7.88 -14.65
CA LYS A 7 16.80 8.71 -13.47
C LYS A 7 15.63 9.50 -12.87
N ASP A 8 14.68 9.90 -13.72
CA ASP A 8 13.55 10.75 -13.34
C ASP A 8 12.31 9.96 -12.83
N LEU A 9 12.34 8.61 -12.88
CA LEU A 9 11.26 7.76 -12.38
C LEU A 9 11.44 7.42 -10.90
N ILE A 10 10.34 7.25 -10.17
CA ILE A 10 10.32 6.65 -8.84
C ILE A 10 10.15 5.15 -8.99
N ALA A 11 11.02 4.37 -8.35
CA ALA A 11 10.93 2.91 -8.28
C ALA A 11 10.48 2.49 -6.87
N LEU A 12 9.33 1.82 -6.78
CA LEU A 12 8.72 1.33 -5.55
C LEU A 12 8.76 -0.18 -5.49
N SER A 13 8.90 -0.70 -4.27
CA SER A 13 8.81 -2.12 -3.97
C SER A 13 8.38 -2.35 -2.51
N ASN A 14 8.22 -3.60 -2.11
CA ASN A 14 7.83 -4.03 -0.77
C ASN A 14 8.79 -3.43 0.28
N ALA A 15 10.09 -3.65 0.17
CA ALA A 15 11.06 -3.22 1.20
C ALA A 15 11.47 -1.73 1.12
N LYS A 16 12.23 -1.26 2.12
CA LYS A 16 12.84 0.08 2.13
C LYS A 16 13.96 0.18 1.08
N VAL A 17 14.17 1.40 0.57
CA VAL A 17 15.34 1.69 -0.28
C VAL A 17 16.58 1.69 0.61
N LYS A 18 17.55 0.83 0.28
CA LYS A 18 18.84 0.74 0.94
C LYS A 18 19.79 1.81 0.39
N ASN A 19 19.91 1.91 -0.93
CA ASN A 19 20.69 2.93 -1.62
C ASN A 19 20.26 3.06 -3.09
N ILE A 20 20.80 4.06 -3.78
CA ILE A 20 20.56 4.31 -5.20
C ILE A 20 21.91 4.53 -5.89
N ASP A 21 22.24 3.66 -6.83
CA ASP A 21 23.45 3.77 -7.65
C ASP A 21 23.16 4.54 -8.93
N LYS A 22 24.09 5.39 -9.36
CA LYS A 22 24.07 6.01 -10.70
C LYS A 22 24.69 5.05 -11.70
N MET A 23 24.03 4.86 -12.84
CA MET A 23 24.49 3.95 -13.89
C MET A 23 25.16 4.74 -15.03
N ASN A 24 26.05 4.08 -15.77
CA ASN A 24 26.81 4.70 -16.87
C ASN A 24 25.93 5.12 -18.05
N ASP A 25 24.75 4.50 -18.21
CA ASP A 25 23.74 4.79 -19.23
C ASP A 25 22.81 5.96 -18.85
N GLY A 26 23.08 6.64 -17.72
CA GLY A 26 22.22 7.71 -17.21
C GLY A 26 20.98 7.23 -16.45
N ALA A 27 20.78 5.92 -16.32
CA ALA A 27 19.77 5.33 -15.45
C ALA A 27 20.21 5.40 -13.97
N LYS A 28 19.31 4.99 -13.09
CA LYS A 28 19.63 4.71 -11.68
C LYS A 28 19.21 3.30 -11.32
N ARG A 29 19.97 2.65 -10.45
CA ARG A 29 19.60 1.37 -9.84
C ARG A 29 19.19 1.60 -8.40
N VAL A 30 17.94 1.29 -8.08
CA VAL A 30 17.42 1.37 -6.72
C VAL A 30 17.57 -0.01 -6.07
N ASN A 31 18.39 -0.09 -5.02
CA ASN A 31 18.59 -1.32 -4.27
C ASN A 31 17.73 -1.29 -3.01
N TYR A 32 16.97 -2.36 -2.78
CA TYR A 32 16.09 -2.48 -1.63
C TYR A 32 16.72 -3.35 -0.54
N GLU A 33 16.35 -3.10 0.70
CA GLU A 33 16.60 -4.02 1.81
C GLU A 33 15.95 -5.40 1.55
N SER A 34 16.36 -6.41 2.31
CA SER A 34 15.66 -7.70 2.28
C SER A 34 14.24 -7.53 2.81
N THR A 35 13.28 -8.17 2.17
CA THR A 35 11.91 -8.25 2.69
C THR A 35 11.89 -9.14 3.93
N MET A 36 10.84 -9.00 4.74
CA MET A 36 10.44 -10.09 5.62
C MET A 36 10.14 -11.37 4.80
N HIS A 37 10.09 -12.52 5.48
CA HIS A 37 9.58 -13.75 4.87
C HIS A 37 8.12 -13.52 4.45
N MET A 38 7.83 -13.68 3.17
CA MET A 38 6.50 -13.46 2.60
C MET A 38 6.30 -14.42 1.42
N SER A 39 5.03 -14.73 1.13
CA SER A 39 4.66 -15.56 -0.02
C SER A 39 4.97 -14.84 -1.34
N SER A 40 5.32 -15.61 -2.38
CA SER A 40 5.77 -15.07 -3.68
C SER A 40 4.74 -14.17 -4.36
N TYR A 41 3.45 -14.44 -4.16
CA TYR A 41 2.35 -13.69 -4.76
C TYR A 41 2.23 -12.24 -4.25
N LEU A 42 2.95 -11.90 -3.16
CA LEU A 42 2.95 -10.56 -2.56
C LEU A 42 4.05 -9.64 -3.10
N VAL A 43 4.98 -10.16 -3.90
CA VAL A 43 6.05 -9.35 -4.49
C VAL A 43 5.47 -8.24 -5.38
N ALA A 44 5.93 -7.00 -5.18
CA ALA A 44 5.55 -5.85 -5.99
C ALA A 44 6.77 -5.03 -6.43
N LEU A 45 6.73 -4.58 -7.69
CA LEU A 45 7.71 -3.73 -8.33
C LEU A 45 6.98 -2.74 -9.23
N VAL A 46 7.17 -1.44 -9.01
CA VAL A 46 6.52 -0.40 -9.82
C VAL A 46 7.49 0.72 -10.12
N ALA A 47 7.53 1.19 -11.36
CA ALA A 47 8.35 2.33 -11.76
C ALA A 47 7.54 3.35 -12.56
N ARG A 48 7.44 4.58 -12.07
CA ARG A 48 6.76 5.70 -12.76
C ARG A 48 7.11 7.05 -12.16
N ASP A 49 6.72 8.13 -12.83
CA ASP A 49 6.78 9.50 -12.34
C ASP A 49 5.69 9.81 -11.30
N PHE A 50 5.77 9.17 -10.13
CA PHE A 50 4.81 9.38 -9.06
C PHE A 50 5.03 10.69 -8.28
N GLU A 51 3.97 11.15 -7.62
CA GLU A 51 4.01 12.03 -6.45
C GLU A 51 3.34 11.32 -5.27
N TYR A 52 3.51 11.86 -4.06
CA TYR A 52 2.88 11.28 -2.88
C TYR A 52 2.51 12.32 -1.83
N ILE A 53 1.54 11.97 -1.01
CA ILE A 53 1.31 12.55 0.33
C ILE A 53 1.68 11.51 1.38
N GLU A 54 2.03 11.97 2.58
CA GLU A 54 2.44 11.09 3.67
C GLU A 54 1.92 11.57 5.03
N GLY A 55 1.84 10.61 5.94
CA GLY A 55 1.53 10.82 7.34
C GLY A 55 2.08 9.68 8.19
N THR A 56 1.95 9.81 9.50
CA THR A 56 2.45 8.81 10.44
C THR A 56 1.35 8.45 11.43
N THR A 57 1.30 7.19 11.84
CA THR A 57 0.43 6.72 12.94
C THR A 57 0.60 7.54 14.22
N ILE A 58 -0.41 7.53 15.10
CA ILE A 58 -0.42 8.34 16.35
C ILE A 58 0.83 8.09 17.19
N ASN A 59 1.29 6.85 17.27
CA ASN A 59 2.46 6.46 18.06
C ASN A 59 3.80 6.68 17.32
N GLY A 60 3.79 7.28 16.12
CA GLY A 60 5.00 7.53 15.33
C GLY A 60 5.60 6.29 14.65
N THR A 61 5.01 5.11 14.83
CA THR A 61 5.66 3.83 14.51
C THR A 61 5.62 3.42 13.03
N THR A 62 4.54 3.76 12.32
CA THR A 62 4.35 3.41 10.91
C THR A 62 4.18 4.68 10.08
N ARG A 63 5.05 4.87 9.09
CA ARG A 63 4.87 5.92 8.08
C ARG A 63 4.00 5.38 6.94
N VAL A 64 2.91 6.08 6.62
CA VAL A 64 1.99 5.75 5.54
C VAL A 64 2.14 6.75 4.40
N ARG A 65 2.20 6.28 3.16
CA ARG A 65 2.28 7.11 1.96
C ARG A 65 1.23 6.72 0.96
N VAL A 66 0.55 7.71 0.38
CA VAL A 66 -0.31 7.49 -0.80
C VAL A 66 0.42 7.99 -2.03
N TYR A 67 0.76 7.07 -2.93
CA TYR A 67 1.41 7.33 -4.21
C TYR A 67 0.38 7.41 -5.34
N THR A 68 0.56 8.36 -6.25
CA THR A 68 -0.28 8.50 -7.44
C THR A 68 0.49 9.20 -8.55
N VAL A 69 -0.08 9.22 -9.76
CA VAL A 69 0.43 10.05 -10.86
C VAL A 69 0.34 11.54 -10.51
N LYS A 70 1.22 12.36 -11.10
CA LYS A 70 1.31 13.81 -10.84
C LYS A 70 -0.03 14.54 -10.99
N GLY A 71 -0.29 15.51 -10.12
CA GLY A 71 -1.50 16.34 -10.11
C GLY A 71 -2.71 15.73 -9.39
N HIS A 72 -2.54 14.60 -8.69
CA HIS A 72 -3.62 13.88 -8.02
C HIS A 72 -3.37 13.57 -6.53
N ALA A 73 -2.23 13.93 -5.94
CA ALA A 73 -1.85 13.55 -4.58
C ALA A 73 -2.88 13.97 -3.52
N LYS A 74 -3.40 15.20 -3.61
CA LYS A 74 -4.42 15.71 -2.69
C LYS A 74 -5.72 14.91 -2.70
N ARG A 75 -6.02 14.18 -3.78
CA ARG A 75 -7.19 13.28 -3.85
C ARG A 75 -6.99 12.03 -2.98
N GLY A 76 -5.75 11.72 -2.61
CA GLY A 76 -5.41 10.61 -1.74
C GLY A 76 -5.61 10.89 -0.24
N THR A 77 -5.92 12.12 0.18
CA THR A 77 -5.97 12.50 1.60
C THR A 77 -6.91 11.61 2.42
N PHE A 78 -8.13 11.37 1.91
CA PHE A 78 -9.08 10.51 2.60
C PHE A 78 -8.58 9.05 2.73
N GLY A 79 -7.93 8.52 1.68
CA GLY A 79 -7.31 7.20 1.72
C GLY A 79 -6.13 7.12 2.70
N LEU A 80 -5.30 8.17 2.76
CA LEU A 80 -4.19 8.28 3.70
C LEU A 80 -4.67 8.28 5.15
N GLU A 81 -5.67 9.12 5.46
CA GLU A 81 -6.29 9.20 6.78
C GLU A 81 -6.93 7.87 7.18
N GLY A 82 -7.65 7.23 6.25
CA GLY A 82 -8.21 5.89 6.45
C GLY A 82 -7.14 4.84 6.77
N GLY A 83 -6.06 4.78 5.99
CA GLY A 83 -4.98 3.83 6.22
C GLY A 83 -4.31 4.03 7.59
N ILE A 84 -4.06 5.28 7.98
CA ILE A 84 -3.54 5.61 9.31
C ILE A 84 -4.52 5.20 10.41
N ALA A 85 -5.81 5.50 10.25
CA ALA A 85 -6.85 5.17 11.21
C ALA A 85 -6.96 3.66 11.44
N VAL A 86 -6.93 2.86 10.37
CA VAL A 86 -7.01 1.39 10.44
C VAL A 86 -5.78 0.81 11.14
N VAL A 87 -4.56 1.29 10.83
CA VAL A 87 -3.34 0.84 11.54
C VAL A 87 -3.43 1.13 13.04
N ASN A 88 -3.88 2.33 13.41
CA ASN A 88 -4.07 2.68 14.83
C ASN A 88 -5.14 1.80 15.48
N TYR A 89 -6.26 1.55 14.78
CA TYR A 89 -7.35 0.71 15.26
C TYR A 89 -6.87 -0.74 15.50
N LEU A 90 -6.25 -1.37 14.52
CA LEU A 90 -5.75 -2.74 14.64
C LEU A 90 -4.71 -2.87 15.76
N SER A 91 -3.80 -1.90 15.89
CA SER A 91 -2.82 -1.88 16.97
C SER A 91 -3.49 -1.88 18.35
N LYS A 92 -4.53 -1.04 18.51
CA LYS A 92 -5.29 -0.95 19.77
C LYS A 92 -6.14 -2.19 20.01
N TYR A 93 -6.86 -2.66 18.99
CA TYR A 93 -7.80 -3.78 19.08
C TYR A 93 -7.10 -5.08 19.42
N LEU A 94 -5.97 -5.37 18.75
CA LEU A 94 -5.18 -6.57 18.97
C LEU A 94 -4.18 -6.43 20.13
N ASN A 95 -4.14 -5.26 20.78
CA ASN A 95 -3.21 -4.91 21.84
C ASN A 95 -1.74 -5.23 21.46
N MET A 96 -1.34 -4.86 20.25
CA MET A 96 -0.01 -5.10 19.72
C MET A 96 0.49 -3.92 18.90
N LYS A 97 1.81 -3.79 18.78
CA LYS A 97 2.40 -2.86 17.82
C LYS A 97 2.17 -3.40 16.40
N TYR A 98 1.65 -2.56 15.51
CA TYR A 98 1.57 -2.93 14.09
C TYR A 98 2.98 -3.23 13.54
N PRO A 99 3.18 -4.35 12.82
CA PRO A 99 4.51 -4.85 12.51
C PRO A 99 5.25 -4.01 11.47
N LEU A 100 4.53 -3.32 10.59
CA LEU A 100 5.14 -2.55 9.51
C LEU A 100 5.68 -1.22 10.02
N THR A 101 6.87 -0.82 9.56
CA THR A 101 7.43 0.51 9.84
C THR A 101 7.19 1.51 8.71
N LYS A 102 6.87 1.01 7.50
CA LYS A 102 6.38 1.78 6.36
C LYS A 102 5.23 1.05 5.68
N MET A 103 4.32 1.81 5.10
CA MET A 103 3.27 1.29 4.22
C MET A 103 3.07 2.26 3.05
N GLY A 104 3.22 1.77 1.82
CA GLY A 104 2.84 2.48 0.61
C GLY A 104 1.46 2.03 0.16
N MET A 105 0.63 2.98 -0.26
CA MET A 105 -0.67 2.77 -0.88
C MET A 105 -0.63 3.42 -2.26
N LEU A 106 -0.55 2.63 -3.32
CA LEU A 106 -0.36 3.11 -4.69
C LEU A 106 -1.69 3.12 -5.44
N SER A 107 -2.08 4.27 -5.97
CA SER A 107 -3.18 4.38 -6.94
C SER A 107 -2.70 4.05 -8.35
N ALA A 108 -3.06 2.88 -8.88
CA ALA A 108 -2.83 2.49 -10.26
C ALA A 108 -3.93 3.05 -11.20
N PRO A 109 -3.57 3.62 -12.37
CA PRO A 109 -4.55 4.16 -13.32
C PRO A 109 -5.51 3.12 -13.90
N VAL A 110 -5.02 1.89 -14.15
CA VAL A 110 -5.77 0.74 -14.63
C VAL A 110 -5.37 -0.44 -13.75
N PHE A 111 -6.34 -1.03 -13.07
CA PHE A 111 -6.16 -2.20 -12.24
C PHE A 111 -7.47 -3.00 -12.28
N GLU A 112 -7.38 -4.28 -12.64
CA GLU A 112 -8.54 -5.14 -12.86
C GLU A 112 -9.33 -5.38 -11.57
N TYR A 113 -8.62 -5.48 -10.45
CA TYR A 113 -9.20 -5.68 -9.13
C TYR A 113 -9.46 -4.34 -8.41
N GLY A 114 -10.21 -4.40 -7.31
CA GLY A 114 -10.40 -3.23 -6.43
C GLY A 114 -9.09 -2.77 -5.81
N ALA A 115 -8.31 -3.71 -5.27
CA ALA A 115 -6.97 -3.51 -4.75
C ALA A 115 -6.24 -4.86 -4.59
N MET A 116 -5.00 -4.83 -4.12
CA MET A 116 -4.13 -5.98 -3.86
C MET A 116 -3.17 -5.66 -2.71
N GLU A 117 -3.02 -6.60 -1.78
CA GLU A 117 -2.41 -6.36 -0.47
C GLU A 117 -0.88 -6.47 -0.42
N ASN A 118 -0.19 -6.36 -1.56
CA ASN A 118 1.26 -6.60 -1.66
C ASN A 118 2.02 -5.99 -0.47
N THR A 119 2.83 -6.82 0.21
CA THR A 119 3.38 -6.49 1.53
C THR A 119 4.11 -5.15 1.53
N GLU A 120 3.74 -4.24 2.43
CA GLU A 120 4.27 -2.87 2.53
C GLU A 120 4.04 -1.94 1.30
N LEU A 121 3.43 -2.41 0.20
CA LEU A 121 3.12 -1.63 -1.01
C LEU A 121 1.78 -2.05 -1.61
N LEU A 122 0.69 -1.69 -0.95
CA LEU A 122 -0.68 -2.01 -1.34
C LEU A 122 -1.02 -1.29 -2.65
N ILE A 123 -1.57 -1.99 -3.64
CA ILE A 123 -1.89 -1.44 -4.95
C ILE A 123 -3.41 -1.35 -5.09
N TYR A 124 -3.91 -0.17 -5.40
CA TYR A 124 -5.33 0.11 -5.51
C TYR A 124 -5.68 0.50 -6.94
N ASN A 125 -6.88 0.15 -7.37
CA ASN A 125 -7.50 0.87 -8.46
C ASN A 125 -7.67 2.34 -8.05
N ARG A 126 -7.42 3.30 -8.97
CA ARG A 126 -7.57 4.73 -8.67
C ARG A 126 -8.92 5.09 -8.03
N HIS A 127 -9.98 4.36 -8.37
CA HIS A 127 -11.33 4.62 -7.88
C HIS A 127 -11.55 4.14 -6.45
N THR A 128 -10.70 3.28 -5.91
CA THR A 128 -10.84 2.69 -4.57
C THR A 128 -9.91 3.33 -3.55
N LEU A 129 -8.99 4.21 -3.98
CA LEU A 129 -8.09 4.96 -3.11
C LEU A 129 -8.27 6.49 -3.18
N LEU A 130 -8.51 7.04 -4.38
CA LEU A 130 -8.58 8.49 -4.57
C LEU A 130 -10.02 9.00 -4.48
N PHE A 131 -10.21 10.04 -3.68
CA PHE A 131 -11.46 10.76 -3.51
C PHE A 131 -11.40 12.15 -4.18
N GLY A 132 -12.44 12.55 -4.90
CA GLY A 132 -12.52 13.91 -5.46
C GLY A 132 -12.96 14.02 -6.93
N ALA A 133 -13.62 13.01 -7.50
CA ALA A 133 -14.49 13.26 -8.65
C ALA A 133 -15.82 13.82 -8.14
N ILE A 134 -16.44 14.73 -8.89
CA ILE A 134 -17.83 15.14 -8.65
C ILE A 134 -18.67 13.87 -8.78
N THR A 135 -19.27 13.45 -7.68
CA THR A 135 -20.16 12.30 -7.62
C THR A 135 -21.43 12.72 -6.89
N THR A 136 -22.56 12.21 -7.34
CA THR A 136 -23.86 12.45 -6.69
C THR A 136 -23.97 11.69 -5.37
N ASP A 137 -23.22 10.60 -5.19
CA ASP A 137 -23.17 9.80 -3.95
C ASP A 137 -21.80 9.89 -3.25
N ILE A 138 -21.54 11.06 -2.65
CA ILE A 138 -20.32 11.32 -1.88
C ILE A 138 -20.15 10.31 -0.74
N ARG A 139 -21.23 10.02 0.00
CA ARG A 139 -21.18 9.16 1.19
C ARG A 139 -20.89 7.72 0.82
N GLY A 140 -21.58 7.16 -0.18
CA GLY A 140 -21.31 5.81 -0.66
C GLY A 140 -19.90 5.70 -1.23
N LYS A 141 -19.41 6.73 -1.92
CA LYS A 141 -18.03 6.74 -2.42
C LYS A 141 -16.99 6.73 -1.29
N MET A 142 -17.16 7.57 -0.27
CA MET A 142 -16.27 7.58 0.90
C MET A 142 -16.32 6.25 1.64
N LYS A 143 -17.52 5.68 1.84
CA LYS A 143 -17.70 4.37 2.47
C LYS A 143 -16.96 3.27 1.70
N GLY A 144 -17.08 3.24 0.36
CA GLY A 144 -16.40 2.25 -0.47
C GLY A 144 -14.88 2.34 -0.38
N ILE A 145 -14.32 3.56 -0.42
CA ILE A 145 -12.88 3.76 -0.24
C ILE A 145 -12.45 3.32 1.16
N ALA A 146 -13.19 3.72 2.21
CA ALA A 146 -12.86 3.35 3.58
C ALA A 146 -12.84 1.83 3.80
N LEU A 147 -13.83 1.11 3.26
CA LEU A 147 -13.90 -0.35 3.35
C LEU A 147 -12.74 -1.04 2.64
N ILE A 148 -12.42 -0.64 1.40
CA ILE A 148 -11.31 -1.26 0.67
C ILE A 148 -9.98 -0.92 1.32
N VAL A 149 -9.79 0.32 1.78
CA VAL A 149 -8.57 0.69 2.52
C VAL A 149 -8.43 -0.15 3.80
N ALA A 150 -9.51 -0.36 4.55
CA ALA A 150 -9.48 -1.21 5.74
C ALA A 150 -9.10 -2.66 5.41
N HIS A 151 -9.75 -3.25 4.41
CA HIS A 151 -9.51 -4.61 3.94
C HIS A 151 -8.03 -4.87 3.61
N GLU A 152 -7.43 -4.01 2.78
CA GLU A 152 -6.04 -4.18 2.35
C GLU A 152 -5.01 -3.92 3.48
N VAL A 153 -5.33 -3.02 4.42
CA VAL A 153 -4.48 -2.76 5.59
C VAL A 153 -4.58 -3.90 6.59
N ALA A 154 -5.76 -4.51 6.76
CA ALA A 154 -5.95 -5.70 7.58
C ALA A 154 -5.19 -6.90 7.01
N HIS A 155 -5.13 -7.03 5.68
CA HIS A 155 -4.36 -8.07 5.02
C HIS A 155 -2.87 -8.09 5.35
N GLN A 156 -2.28 -6.94 5.70
CA GLN A 156 -0.89 -6.91 6.14
C GLN A 156 -0.65 -7.77 7.39
N LEU A 157 -1.68 -8.02 8.19
CA LEU A 157 -1.66 -9.03 9.26
C LEU A 157 -2.23 -10.36 8.74
N PHE A 158 -3.47 -10.35 8.27
CA PHE A 158 -4.25 -11.54 7.90
C PHE A 158 -4.15 -11.81 6.39
N GLY A 159 -3.13 -12.55 6.00
CA GLY A 159 -2.75 -12.78 4.60
C GLY A 159 -1.24 -12.71 4.45
N ASN A 160 -0.62 -11.63 4.93
CA ASN A 160 0.82 -11.39 4.75
C ASN A 160 1.67 -11.93 5.90
N MET A 161 1.39 -11.52 7.15
CA MET A 161 2.11 -12.01 8.34
C MET A 161 1.64 -13.41 8.75
N ILE A 162 0.33 -13.63 8.67
CA ILE A 162 -0.33 -14.91 8.91
C ILE A 162 -0.93 -15.33 7.58
N SER A 163 -0.22 -16.15 6.83
CA SER A 163 -0.68 -16.70 5.55
C SER A 163 -1.31 -18.07 5.77
N MET A 164 -2.33 -18.38 4.97
CA MET A 164 -2.81 -19.74 4.82
C MET A 164 -1.73 -20.66 4.23
N ASP A 165 -1.80 -21.95 4.55
CA ASP A 165 -0.87 -22.93 3.98
C ASP A 165 -1.18 -23.22 2.50
N TRP A 166 -2.47 -23.21 2.14
CA TRP A 166 -2.92 -23.46 0.77
C TRP A 166 -4.22 -22.74 0.41
N TRP A 167 -4.48 -22.60 -0.90
CA TRP A 167 -5.58 -21.80 -1.44
C TRP A 167 -6.99 -22.29 -1.09
N ASN A 168 -7.17 -23.56 -0.70
CA ASN A 168 -8.46 -24.04 -0.20
C ASN A 168 -8.85 -23.39 1.15
N GLN A 169 -7.91 -22.75 1.83
CA GLN A 169 -8.12 -22.00 3.07
C GLN A 169 -8.13 -20.48 2.84
N LEU A 170 -8.43 -20.02 1.61
CA LEU A 170 -8.46 -18.59 1.25
C LEU A 170 -9.29 -17.73 2.20
N TRP A 171 -10.33 -18.29 2.82
CA TRP A 171 -11.15 -17.62 3.82
C TRP A 171 -10.35 -17.13 5.04
N LEU A 172 -9.22 -17.76 5.41
CA LEU A 172 -8.36 -17.30 6.50
C LEU A 172 -7.76 -15.92 6.20
N LYS A 173 -7.52 -15.63 4.92
CA LYS A 173 -7.07 -14.34 4.44
C LYS A 173 -8.28 -13.42 4.24
N GLU A 174 -9.16 -13.76 3.29
CA GLU A 174 -10.22 -12.87 2.80
C GLU A 174 -11.37 -12.68 3.79
N GLY A 175 -11.64 -13.68 4.63
CA GLY A 175 -12.69 -13.60 5.66
C GLY A 175 -12.28 -12.70 6.83
N PHE A 176 -11.03 -12.79 7.28
CA PHE A 176 -10.53 -11.93 8.35
C PHE A 176 -10.38 -10.47 7.89
N SER A 177 -9.85 -10.23 6.69
CA SER A 177 -9.78 -8.86 6.15
C SER A 177 -11.16 -8.25 5.89
N SER A 178 -12.16 -9.05 5.51
CA SER A 178 -13.54 -8.57 5.34
C SER A 178 -14.23 -8.26 6.69
N TYR A 179 -13.81 -8.93 7.76
CA TYR A 179 -14.35 -8.70 9.11
C TYR A 179 -13.82 -7.40 9.73
N PHE A 180 -12.55 -7.07 9.49
CA PHE A 180 -11.87 -5.89 10.02
C PHE A 180 -12.06 -4.63 9.16
#